data_AF-A0A804Q128-F1
#
_entry.id   AF-A0A804Q128-F1
#
_cell.length_a   1.000
_cell.length_b   1.000
_cell.length_c   1.000
_cell.angle_alpha   90.00
_cell.angle_beta   90.00
_cell.angle_gamma   90.00
#
_symmetry.space_group_name_H-M   'P 1'
#
loop_
_entity.id
_entity.type
_entity.pdbx_description
1 polymer ?
#
loop_
_entity_poly.entity_id
_entity_poly.type
_entity_poly.pdbx_seq_one_letter_code
_entity_poly.pdbx_strand_id
1 'polypeptide(L)'
;MLSLLFIGIRLEQQFGFVRIGAIYLLSGFGGSVLSALFLRNSYISVGASGALFGLLGSMLSELLMNWTIYSNKAIHSVGSVALKMVEEVHRQFNTILGLMEGTGKPDYATYVKICTDASINEMIPRDVTEPLLVEVDQIYHLACPASPIFYKHNSVKTIKTNVIGTLNMLGLAKRVGARILLTSTSEVYGDPLEHPQIEAYWGNVNPIGVRSCYDEGKRVAETLMFDYHRQHGIEIRIARIFNTYGPRMNIDDGRVVSNFIAQAVR
;
A
#
# COMPACT_ATOMS: atom_id res chain seq x y z
N MET A 1 15.18 15.53 23.35
CA MET A 1 16.38 15.78 22.51
C MET A 1 16.47 14.84 21.31
N LEU A 2 16.30 13.52 21.45
CA LEU A 2 16.33 12.58 20.31
C LEU A 2 15.37 12.96 19.16
N SER A 3 14.16 13.44 19.47
CA SER A 3 13.20 13.92 18.46
C SER A 3 13.75 15.07 17.62
N LEU A 4 14.48 16.02 18.24
CA LEU A 4 15.13 17.13 17.53
C LEU A 4 16.22 16.62 16.58
N LEU A 5 16.95 15.57 16.94
CA LEU A 5 17.96 14.98 16.07
C LEU A 5 17.29 14.39 14.81
N PHE A 6 16.23 13.59 14.98
CA PHE A 6 15.54 12.99 13.84
C PHE A 6 14.82 14.01 12.95
N ILE A 7 14.13 14.98 13.55
CA ILE A 7 13.43 16.04 12.81
C ILE A 7 14.44 16.98 12.15
N GLY A 8 15.47 17.39 12.88
CA GLY A 8 16.53 18.29 12.39
C GLY A 8 17.28 17.70 11.21
N ILE A 9 17.77 16.46 11.30
CA ILE A 9 18.48 15.80 10.18
C ILE A 9 17.60 15.73 8.93
N ARG A 10 16.31 15.39 9.06
CA ARG A 10 15.37 15.32 7.93
C ARG A 10 15.17 16.70 7.28
N LEU A 11 14.98 17.73 8.09
CA LEU A 11 14.80 19.10 7.61
C LEU A 11 16.09 19.66 6.98
N GLU A 12 17.25 19.38 7.55
CA GLU A 12 18.55 19.79 6.99
C GLU A 12 18.81 19.16 5.62
N GLN A 13 18.44 17.88 5.45
CA GLN A 13 18.52 17.19 4.16
C GLN A 13 17.62 17.82 3.10
N GLN A 14 16.45 18.36 3.49
CA GLN A 14 15.48 18.96 2.56
C GLN A 14 15.77 20.43 2.25
N PHE A 15 16.10 21.24 3.26
CA PHE A 15 16.19 22.69 3.14
C PHE A 15 17.61 23.26 3.21
N GLY A 16 18.57 22.42 3.58
CA GLY A 16 19.94 22.82 3.83
C GLY A 16 20.16 23.32 5.26
N PHE A 17 21.34 22.99 5.79
CA PHE A 17 21.78 23.27 7.15
C PHE A 17 21.59 24.74 7.57
N VAL A 18 21.95 25.70 6.71
CA VAL A 18 21.95 27.13 7.05
C VAL A 18 20.54 27.65 7.37
N ARG A 19 19.53 27.27 6.57
CA ARG A 19 18.15 27.76 6.75
C ARG A 19 17.53 27.19 8.02
N ILE A 20 17.71 25.89 8.24
CA ILE A 20 17.21 25.21 9.43
C ILE A 20 17.92 25.70 10.70
N GLY A 21 19.24 25.86 10.65
CA GLY A 21 20.02 26.44 11.74
C GLY A 21 19.57 27.85 12.10
N ALA A 22 19.28 28.70 11.10
CA ALA A 22 18.75 30.05 11.34
C ALA A 22 17.37 30.03 11.99
N ILE A 23 16.44 29.20 11.50
CA ILE A 23 15.11 29.03 12.10
C ILE A 23 15.24 28.55 13.54
N TYR A 24 16.08 27.54 13.79
CA TYR A 24 16.31 26.98 15.12
C TYR A 24 16.85 28.03 16.11
N LEU A 25 17.86 28.80 15.71
CA LEU A 25 18.46 29.83 16.57
C LEU A 25 17.51 30.99 16.83
N LEU A 26 16.84 31.50 15.79
CA LEU A 26 15.91 32.64 15.94
C LEU A 26 14.70 32.29 16.80
N SER A 27 14.13 31.09 16.60
CA SER A 27 13.00 30.62 17.40
C SER A 27 13.41 30.27 18.83
N GLY A 28 14.61 29.70 19.03
CA GLY A 28 15.15 29.45 20.36
C GLY A 28 15.42 30.74 21.15
N PHE A 29 16.03 31.73 20.50
CA PHE A 29 16.26 33.05 21.09
C PHE A 29 14.94 33.75 21.42
N GLY A 30 13.99 33.78 20.47
CA GLY A 30 12.67 34.35 20.67
C GLY A 30 11.92 33.69 21.83
N GLY A 31 11.98 32.36 21.94
CA GLY A 31 11.40 31.62 23.06
C GLY A 31 12.02 31.98 24.41
N SER A 32 13.33 32.16 24.48
CA SER A 32 14.01 32.58 25.71
C SER A 32 13.66 34.01 26.12
N VAL A 33 13.56 34.94 25.17
CA VAL A 33 13.12 36.33 25.45
C VAL A 33 11.68 36.33 25.96
N LEU A 34 10.77 35.58 25.32
CA LEU A 34 9.38 35.49 25.75
C LEU A 34 9.27 34.87 27.15
N SER A 35 10.06 33.82 27.41
CA SER A 35 10.13 33.18 28.72
C SER A 35 10.59 34.17 29.80
N ALA A 36 11.62 34.99 29.53
CA ALA A 36 12.12 35.97 30.48
C ALA A 36 11.12 37.10 30.77
N LEU A 37 10.32 37.50 29.79
CA LEU A 37 9.32 38.56 29.94
C LEU A 37 8.08 38.10 30.71
N PHE A 38 7.59 36.89 30.45
CA PHE A 38 6.32 36.41 31.02
C PHE A 38 6.50 35.57 32.29
N LEU A 39 7.61 34.81 32.43
CA LEU A 39 7.86 34.00 33.63
C LEU A 39 8.73 34.77 34.62
N ARG A 40 8.10 35.66 35.41
CA ARG A 40 8.78 36.44 36.46
C ARG A 40 9.31 35.60 37.64
N ASN A 41 8.80 34.37 37.84
CA ASN A 41 9.11 33.54 39.01
C ASN A 41 9.80 32.22 38.61
N SER A 42 11.13 32.24 38.73
CA SER A 42 12.04 31.13 39.10
C SER A 42 12.42 30.03 38.10
N TYR A 43 11.92 29.99 36.86
CA TYR A 43 12.49 29.06 35.84
C TYR A 43 12.52 29.73 34.46
N ILE A 44 13.68 30.27 34.07
CA ILE A 44 13.90 30.69 32.67
C ILE A 44 13.99 29.42 31.83
N SER A 45 13.02 29.21 30.93
CA SER A 45 13.07 28.12 29.98
C SER A 45 14.15 28.44 28.93
N VAL A 46 15.27 27.73 29.01
CA VAL A 46 16.36 27.87 28.03
C VAL A 46 15.85 27.34 26.68
N GLY A 47 16.15 28.07 25.60
CA GLY A 47 15.44 28.10 24.30
C GLY A 47 15.19 26.79 23.53
N ALA A 48 15.44 25.62 24.09
CA ALA A 48 15.15 24.33 23.46
C ALA A 48 13.67 24.15 23.07
N SER A 49 12.73 24.64 23.89
CA SER A 49 11.30 24.57 23.58
C SER A 49 10.93 25.49 22.40
N GLY A 50 11.37 26.75 22.43
CA GLY A 50 11.16 27.70 21.33
C GLY A 50 11.74 27.20 20.01
N ALA A 51 12.94 26.62 20.05
CA ALA A 51 13.60 26.07 18.88
C ALA A 51 12.83 24.89 18.26
N LEU A 52 12.28 24.01 19.10
CA LEU A 52 11.40 22.91 18.66
C LEU A 52 10.13 23.43 17.99
N PHE A 53 9.47 24.44 18.57
CA PHE A 53 8.28 25.05 17.98
C PHE A 53 8.58 25.78 16.67
N GLY A 54 9.76 26.38 16.52
CA GLY A 54 10.21 26.96 15.25
C GLY A 54 10.35 25.92 14.14
N LEU A 55 10.96 24.77 14.44
CA LEU A 55 11.06 23.65 13.49
C LEU A 55 9.69 23.07 13.12
N LEU A 56 8.81 22.88 14.12
CA LEU A 56 7.43 22.42 13.87
C LEU A 56 6.63 23.44 13.03
N GLY A 57 6.80 24.73 13.29
CA GLY A 57 6.19 25.80 12.51
C GLY A 57 6.71 25.82 11.06
N SER A 58 8.01 25.57 10.84
CA SER A 58 8.58 25.42 9.50
C SER A 58 7.95 24.25 8.74
N MET A 59 7.80 23.10 9.38
CA MET A 59 7.15 21.92 8.78
C MET A 59 5.69 22.20 8.44
N LEU A 60 4.96 22.86 9.34
CA LEU A 60 3.57 23.22 9.12
C LEU A 60 3.42 24.23 7.99
N SER A 61 4.30 25.23 7.93
CA SER A 61 4.33 26.24 6.86
C SER A 61 4.56 25.59 5.50
N GLU A 62 5.50 24.65 5.40
CA GLU A 62 5.72 23.89 4.16
C GLU A 62 4.49 23.10 3.75
N LEU A 63 3.86 22.39 4.70
CA LEU A 63 2.64 21.63 4.43
C LEU A 63 1.52 22.53 3.89
N LEU A 64 1.36 23.72 4.46
CA LEU A 64 0.35 24.70 4.03
C LEU A 64 0.69 25.31 2.66
N MET A 65 1.95 25.69 2.43
CA MET A 65 2.39 26.30 1.18
C MET A 65 2.35 25.33 0.00
N ASN A 66 2.71 24.06 0.24
CA ASN A 66 2.78 23.03 -0.78
C ASN A 66 1.55 22.12 -0.81
N TRP A 67 0.47 22.45 -0.09
CA TRP A 67 -0.75 21.64 -0.02
C TRP A 67 -1.28 21.28 -1.42
N THR A 68 -1.26 22.26 -2.32
CA THR A 68 -1.71 22.09 -3.71
C THR A 68 -0.84 21.14 -4.51
N ILE A 69 0.47 21.05 -4.24
CA ILE A 69 1.37 20.14 -4.97
C ILE A 69 1.02 18.68 -4.64
N TYR A 70 0.71 18.40 -3.37
CA TYR A 70 0.35 17.05 -2.93
C TYR A 70 -1.00 16.60 -3.49
N SER A 71 -2.01 17.49 -3.52
CA SER A 71 -3.28 17.18 -4.16
C SER A 71 -3.16 17.09 -5.69
N ASN A 72 -2.38 17.97 -6.31
CA ASN A 72 -2.29 18.06 -7.77
C ASN A 72 -1.63 16.83 -8.41
N LYS A 73 -0.64 16.18 -7.80
CA LYS A 73 0.00 15.02 -8.45
C LYS A 73 -0.97 13.85 -8.65
N ALA A 74 -1.75 13.51 -7.62
CA ALA A 74 -2.78 12.47 -7.73
C ALA A 74 -3.95 12.90 -8.64
N ILE A 75 -4.37 14.16 -8.56
CA ILE A 75 -5.47 14.67 -9.41
C ILE A 75 -5.06 14.75 -10.88
N HIS A 76 -3.81 15.13 -11.18
CA HIS A 76 -3.34 15.29 -12.56
C HIS A 76 -3.19 13.94 -13.27
N SER A 77 -2.72 12.94 -12.53
CA SER A 77 -2.75 11.53 -12.88
C SER A 77 -4.16 11.08 -13.27
N VAL A 78 -5.09 11.08 -12.30
CA VAL A 78 -6.46 10.61 -12.50
C VAL A 78 -7.16 11.40 -13.60
N GLY A 79 -6.95 12.73 -13.65
CA GLY A 79 -7.48 13.61 -14.68
C GLY A 79 -6.97 13.26 -16.08
N SER A 80 -5.67 12.97 -16.25
CA SER A 80 -5.11 12.56 -17.54
C SER A 80 -5.67 11.21 -18.01
N VAL A 81 -5.84 10.27 -17.08
CA VAL A 81 -6.40 8.94 -17.40
C VAL A 81 -7.88 9.05 -17.77
N ALA A 82 -8.66 9.80 -16.97
CA ALA A 82 -10.07 10.05 -17.24
C ALA A 82 -10.26 10.73 -18.60
N LEU A 83 -9.42 11.71 -18.96
CA LEU A 83 -9.47 12.36 -20.26
C LEU A 83 -9.24 11.36 -21.40
N LYS A 84 -8.21 10.52 -21.30
CA LYS A 84 -7.93 9.46 -22.29
C LYS A 84 -9.07 8.44 -22.40
N MET A 85 -9.71 8.10 -21.28
CA MET A 85 -10.89 7.21 -21.28
C MET A 85 -12.07 7.86 -22.00
N VAL A 86 -12.34 9.14 -21.76
CA VAL A 86 -13.42 9.89 -22.44
C VAL A 86 -13.12 10.03 -23.94
N GLU A 87 -11.89 10.37 -24.30
CA GLU A 87 -11.44 10.45 -25.70
C GLU A 87 -11.61 9.10 -26.42
N GLU A 88 -11.27 7.99 -25.77
CA GLU A 88 -11.43 6.65 -26.33
C GLU A 88 -12.90 6.26 -26.49
N VAL A 89 -13.75 6.56 -25.51
CA VAL A 89 -15.20 6.33 -25.62
C VAL A 89 -15.78 7.16 -26.77
N HIS A 90 -15.42 8.45 -26.86
CA HIS A 90 -15.86 9.32 -27.94
C HIS A 90 -15.39 8.81 -29.31
N ARG A 91 -14.14 8.37 -29.42
CA ARG A 91 -13.59 7.75 -30.63
C ARG A 91 -14.38 6.50 -31.02
N GLN A 92 -14.69 5.62 -30.06
CA GLN A 92 -15.47 4.40 -30.32
C GLN A 92 -16.89 4.71 -30.81
N PHE A 93 -17.58 5.69 -30.21
CA PHE A 93 -18.91 6.11 -30.68
C PHE A 93 -18.90 6.66 -32.11
N ASN A 94 -17.84 7.35 -32.52
CA ASN A 94 -17.73 7.93 -33.86
C ASN A 94 -17.24 6.93 -34.92
N THR A 95 -16.55 5.85 -34.53
CA THR A 95 -15.87 4.93 -35.46
C THR A 95 -16.49 3.55 -35.55
N ILE A 96 -17.13 3.06 -34.50
CA ILE A 96 -17.73 1.72 -34.49
C ILE A 96 -19.21 1.84 -34.86
N LEU A 97 -19.56 1.34 -36.04
CA LEU A 97 -20.93 1.32 -36.54
C LEU A 97 -21.85 0.57 -35.57
N GLY A 98 -23.04 1.12 -35.33
CA GLY A 98 -24.06 0.50 -34.48
C GLY A 98 -23.80 0.58 -32.97
N LEU A 99 -22.71 1.19 -32.51
CA LEU A 99 -22.39 1.27 -31.08
C LEU A 99 -23.40 2.16 -30.33
N MET A 100 -23.88 3.26 -30.93
CA MET A 100 -25.00 4.07 -30.39
C MET A 100 -26.33 3.32 -30.38
N GLU A 101 -26.52 2.39 -31.32
CA GLU A 101 -27.74 1.58 -31.48
C GLU A 101 -27.72 0.31 -30.61
N GLY A 102 -26.61 0.05 -29.90
CA GLY A 102 -26.40 -1.15 -29.07
C GLY A 102 -26.10 -2.43 -29.86
N THR A 103 -25.90 -2.34 -31.18
CA THR A 103 -25.57 -3.48 -32.05
C THR A 103 -24.06 -3.63 -32.27
N GLY A 104 -23.30 -2.54 -32.10
CA GLY A 104 -21.84 -2.51 -32.20
C GLY A 104 -21.17 -3.11 -30.95
N LYS A 105 -20.04 -3.82 -31.14
CA LYS A 105 -19.22 -4.33 -30.04
C LYS A 105 -18.14 -3.31 -29.67
N PRO A 106 -18.10 -2.82 -28.42
CA PRO A 106 -17.03 -1.94 -27.97
C PRO A 106 -15.66 -2.62 -28.01
N ASP A 107 -14.62 -1.84 -28.25
CA ASP A 107 -13.24 -2.29 -28.14
C ASP A 107 -12.77 -2.17 -26.68
N TYR A 108 -13.03 -3.20 -25.90
CA TYR A 108 -12.58 -3.28 -24.51
C TYR A 108 -11.06 -3.42 -24.39
N ALA A 109 -10.37 -3.96 -25.39
CA ALA A 109 -8.93 -4.21 -25.30
C ALA A 109 -8.16 -2.89 -25.28
N THR A 110 -8.53 -1.94 -26.15
CA THR A 110 -7.95 -0.59 -26.15
C THR A 110 -8.26 0.15 -24.84
N TYR A 111 -9.49 0.03 -24.34
CA TYR A 111 -9.88 0.65 -23.07
C TYR A 111 -9.06 0.12 -21.88
N VAL A 112 -8.92 -1.21 -21.78
CA VAL A 112 -8.09 -1.87 -20.76
C VAL A 112 -6.63 -1.44 -20.90
N LYS A 113 -6.12 -1.30 -22.13
CA LYS A 113 -4.75 -0.83 -22.38
C LYS A 113 -4.55 0.58 -21.85
N ILE A 114 -5.47 1.51 -22.11
CA ILE A 114 -5.37 2.90 -21.60
C ILE A 114 -5.30 2.91 -20.07
N CYS A 115 -6.21 2.18 -19.40
CA CYS A 115 -6.22 2.08 -17.94
C CYS A 115 -4.95 1.40 -17.40
N THR A 116 -4.43 0.39 -18.11
CA THR A 116 -3.20 -0.33 -17.72
C THR A 116 -1.99 0.58 -17.85
N ASP A 117 -1.82 1.26 -18.99
CA ASP A 117 -0.69 2.17 -19.23
C ASP A 117 -0.71 3.34 -18.25
N ALA A 118 -1.90 3.90 -18.00
CA ALA A 118 -2.15 4.86 -16.94
C ALA A 118 -1.70 4.36 -15.57
N SER A 119 -2.17 3.18 -15.16
CA SER A 119 -1.85 2.61 -13.86
C SER A 119 -0.35 2.32 -13.72
N ILE A 120 0.32 1.93 -14.81
CA ILE A 120 1.77 1.73 -14.87
C ILE A 120 2.51 3.05 -14.65
N ASN A 121 2.06 4.14 -15.28
CA ASN A 121 2.70 5.46 -15.10
C ASN A 121 2.54 5.99 -13.67
N GLU A 122 1.46 5.60 -13.00
CA GLU A 122 1.13 5.98 -11.62
C GLU A 122 1.65 4.99 -10.58
N MET A 123 2.45 4.01 -11.01
CA MET A 123 3.08 3.06 -10.11
C MET A 123 3.92 3.81 -9.08
N ILE A 124 3.57 3.60 -7.82
CA ILE A 124 4.37 4.06 -6.70
C ILE A 124 5.31 2.90 -6.32
N PRO A 125 6.62 2.97 -6.61
CA PRO A 125 7.55 1.92 -6.26
C PRO A 125 7.71 1.87 -4.74
N ARG A 126 6.91 1.02 -4.09
CA ARG A 126 6.86 0.88 -2.64
C ARG A 126 6.71 -0.56 -2.23
N ASP A 127 7.38 -0.86 -1.14
CA ASP A 127 7.23 -2.12 -0.45
C ASP A 127 6.00 -2.06 0.45
N VAL A 128 5.07 -3.01 0.33
CA VAL A 128 3.87 -3.04 1.18
C VAL A 128 4.20 -3.18 2.67
N THR A 129 5.40 -3.66 3.01
CA THR A 129 5.88 -3.71 4.41
C THR A 129 6.23 -2.33 4.99
N GLU A 130 6.22 -1.29 4.16
CA GLU A 130 6.31 0.10 4.59
C GLU A 130 4.92 0.78 4.55
N PRO A 131 4.62 1.68 5.50
CA PRO A 131 3.39 2.45 5.46
C PRO A 131 3.28 3.27 4.17
N LEU A 132 2.08 3.26 3.58
CA LEU A 132 1.72 4.04 2.40
C LEU A 132 0.56 4.97 2.74
N LEU A 133 0.69 6.25 2.39
CA LEU A 133 -0.33 7.27 2.63
C LEU A 133 -0.88 7.76 1.28
N VAL A 134 -1.93 7.11 0.79
CA VAL A 134 -2.66 7.50 -0.44
C VAL A 134 -4.16 7.55 -0.18
N GLU A 135 -4.91 8.24 -1.04
CA GLU A 135 -6.37 8.24 -1.04
C GLU A 135 -6.86 7.26 -2.11
N VAL A 136 -7.63 6.25 -1.69
CA VAL A 136 -8.17 5.19 -2.55
C VAL A 136 -9.50 4.72 -1.98
N ASP A 137 -10.42 4.29 -2.83
CA ASP A 137 -11.73 3.74 -2.40
C ASP A 137 -11.69 2.22 -2.21
N GLN A 138 -10.76 1.55 -2.91
CA GLN A 138 -10.64 0.10 -2.91
C GLN A 138 -9.18 -0.33 -2.93
N ILE A 139 -8.87 -1.39 -2.17
CA ILE A 139 -7.52 -1.96 -2.06
C ILE A 139 -7.58 -3.44 -2.44
N TYR A 140 -6.75 -3.84 -3.40
CA TYR A 140 -6.58 -5.23 -3.80
C TYR A 140 -5.20 -5.70 -3.36
N HIS A 141 -5.12 -6.38 -2.22
CA HIS A 141 -3.85 -6.84 -1.66
C HIS A 141 -3.43 -8.18 -2.27
N LEU A 142 -2.71 -8.09 -3.39
CA LEU A 142 -2.21 -9.23 -4.19
C LEU A 142 -0.74 -9.58 -3.90
N ALA A 143 -0.07 -8.83 -3.02
CA ALA A 143 1.37 -8.90 -2.84
C ALA A 143 1.76 -10.08 -1.94
N CYS A 144 2.20 -11.19 -2.53
CA CYS A 144 2.97 -12.27 -1.90
C CYS A 144 3.40 -13.28 -2.97
N PRO A 145 4.65 -13.76 -3.02
CA PRO A 145 5.02 -14.85 -3.91
C PRO A 145 4.28 -16.15 -3.52
N ALA A 146 3.65 -16.82 -4.48
CA ALA A 146 2.86 -18.03 -4.25
C ALA A 146 3.59 -19.35 -4.56
N SER A 147 4.66 -19.32 -5.37
CA SER A 147 5.42 -20.54 -5.68
C SER A 147 6.37 -20.91 -4.54
N PRO A 148 6.47 -22.21 -4.17
CA PRO A 148 7.43 -22.69 -3.20
C PRO A 148 8.87 -22.31 -3.49
N ILE A 149 9.24 -22.19 -4.76
CA ILE A 149 10.59 -21.78 -5.14
C ILE A 149 10.83 -20.32 -4.70
N PHE A 150 9.86 -19.44 -4.93
CA PHE A 150 10.00 -18.00 -4.67
C PHE A 150 9.78 -17.65 -3.19
N TYR A 151 8.76 -18.19 -2.53
CA TYR A 151 8.49 -17.81 -1.14
C TYR A 151 9.52 -18.39 -0.17
N LYS A 152 10.17 -19.52 -0.50
CA LYS A 152 11.26 -20.11 0.30
C LYS A 152 12.59 -19.40 0.10
N HIS A 153 12.80 -18.74 -1.04
CA HIS A 153 14.04 -18.01 -1.31
C HIS A 153 14.29 -16.93 -0.25
N ASN A 154 13.24 -16.26 0.21
CA ASN A 154 13.32 -15.29 1.31
C ASN A 154 12.10 -15.41 2.24
N SER A 155 12.05 -16.51 3.01
CA SER A 155 10.96 -16.83 3.93
C SER A 155 10.65 -15.70 4.93
N VAL A 156 11.68 -15.00 5.41
CA VAL A 156 11.51 -13.85 6.32
C VAL A 156 10.79 -12.70 5.62
N LYS A 157 11.14 -12.40 4.37
CA LYS A 157 10.43 -11.37 3.61
C LYS A 157 9.00 -11.80 3.29
N THR A 158 8.78 -13.05 2.93
CA THR A 158 7.44 -13.61 2.66
C THR A 158 6.51 -13.38 3.85
N ILE A 159 6.91 -13.79 5.06
CA ILE A 159 6.06 -13.62 6.24
C ILE A 159 5.87 -12.14 6.60
N LYS A 160 6.91 -11.29 6.44
CA LYS A 160 6.76 -9.83 6.62
C LYS A 160 5.75 -9.25 5.65
N THR A 161 5.78 -9.63 4.37
CA THR A 161 4.82 -9.19 3.37
C THR A 161 3.40 -9.60 3.77
N ASN A 162 3.20 -10.86 4.18
CA ASN A 162 1.89 -11.34 4.61
C ASN A 162 1.38 -10.67 5.89
N VAL A 163 2.25 -10.40 6.88
CA VAL A 163 1.82 -9.86 8.19
C VAL A 163 1.90 -8.33 8.22
N ILE A 164 3.10 -7.78 8.05
CA ILE A 164 3.33 -6.32 8.10
C ILE A 164 2.67 -5.65 6.89
N GLY A 165 2.76 -6.27 5.71
CA GLY A 165 2.09 -5.76 4.52
C GLY A 165 0.58 -5.67 4.69
N THR A 166 -0.05 -6.74 5.19
CA THR A 166 -1.49 -6.75 5.50
C THR A 166 -1.84 -5.70 6.55
N LEU A 167 -1.06 -5.55 7.62
CA LEU A 167 -1.27 -4.50 8.64
C LEU A 167 -1.24 -3.10 8.04
N ASN A 168 -0.27 -2.80 7.17
CA ASN A 168 -0.17 -1.50 6.52
C ASN A 168 -1.36 -1.23 5.60
N MET A 169 -1.79 -2.23 4.82
CA MET A 169 -2.93 -2.08 3.92
C MET A 169 -4.26 -1.97 4.68
N LEU A 170 -4.41 -2.67 5.80
CA LEU A 170 -5.58 -2.53 6.69
C LEU A 170 -5.58 -1.18 7.41
N GLY A 171 -4.41 -0.69 7.84
CA GLY A 171 -4.25 0.65 8.41
C GLY A 171 -4.62 1.74 7.40
N LEU A 172 -4.21 1.55 6.14
CA LEU A 172 -4.61 2.42 5.02
C LEU A 172 -6.13 2.35 4.81
N ALA A 173 -6.71 1.15 4.68
CA ALA A 173 -8.14 0.95 4.49
C ALA A 173 -8.98 1.63 5.57
N LYS A 174 -8.57 1.45 6.84
CA LYS A 174 -9.20 2.09 8.00
C LYS A 174 -9.18 3.61 7.88
N ARG A 175 -8.04 4.16 7.50
CA ARG A 175 -7.81 5.61 7.47
C ARG A 175 -8.66 6.30 6.41
N VAL A 176 -8.81 5.67 5.24
CA VAL A 176 -9.51 6.27 4.09
C VAL A 176 -10.93 5.75 3.90
N GLY A 177 -11.37 4.77 4.71
CA GLY A 177 -12.69 4.14 4.57
C GLY A 177 -12.80 3.21 3.35
N ALA A 178 -11.67 2.68 2.84
CA ALA A 178 -11.66 1.82 1.67
C ALA A 178 -12.14 0.40 1.98
N ARG A 179 -12.77 -0.22 0.98
CA ARG A 179 -12.95 -1.68 0.94
C ARG A 179 -11.62 -2.35 0.61
N ILE A 180 -11.30 -3.45 1.28
CA ILE A 180 -10.08 -4.21 1.01
C ILE A 180 -10.37 -5.67 0.67
N LEU A 181 -9.73 -6.16 -0.40
CA LEU A 181 -9.70 -7.56 -0.78
C LEU A 181 -8.31 -8.13 -0.52
N LEU A 182 -8.25 -9.22 0.24
CA LEU A 182 -7.04 -10.02 0.42
C LEU A 182 -7.10 -11.26 -0.48
N THR A 183 -6.06 -11.50 -1.27
CA THR A 183 -5.87 -12.82 -1.89
C THR A 183 -5.15 -13.75 -0.93
N SER A 184 -5.95 -14.59 -0.29
CA SER A 184 -5.50 -15.74 0.49
C SER A 184 -5.26 -16.94 -0.43
N THR A 185 -5.14 -18.13 0.14
CA THR A 185 -4.68 -19.33 -0.55
C THR A 185 -5.34 -20.58 0.03
N SER A 186 -5.38 -21.66 -0.76
CA SER A 186 -5.72 -22.99 -0.26
C SER A 186 -4.74 -23.52 0.79
N GLU A 187 -3.49 -23.03 0.81
CA GLU A 187 -2.50 -23.48 1.80
C GLU A 187 -2.87 -23.14 3.25
N VAL A 188 -3.86 -22.26 3.50
CA VAL A 188 -4.40 -22.03 4.86
C VAL A 188 -5.02 -23.29 5.48
N TYR A 189 -5.41 -24.25 4.63
CA TYR A 189 -5.90 -25.56 5.05
C TYR A 189 -4.77 -26.56 5.37
N GLY A 190 -3.54 -26.30 4.92
CA GLY A 190 -2.37 -27.14 5.18
C GLY A 190 -2.47 -28.54 4.56
N ASP A 191 -2.25 -29.56 5.38
CA ASP A 191 -2.37 -30.97 5.02
C ASP A 191 -3.72 -31.52 5.56
N PRO A 192 -4.84 -31.26 4.87
CA PRO A 192 -6.18 -31.51 5.39
C PRO A 192 -6.44 -32.99 5.66
N LEU A 193 -7.13 -33.28 6.76
CA LEU A 193 -7.51 -34.64 7.17
C LEU A 193 -8.83 -35.12 6.53
N GLU A 194 -9.54 -34.23 5.85
CA GLU A 194 -10.81 -34.50 5.19
C GLU A 194 -10.77 -34.03 3.73
N HIS A 195 -11.51 -34.74 2.87
CA HIS A 195 -11.63 -34.43 1.46
C HIS A 195 -13.05 -34.70 0.95
N PRO A 196 -13.66 -33.78 0.17
CA PRO A 196 -13.18 -32.45 -0.18
C PRO A 196 -13.13 -31.49 1.02
N GLN A 197 -12.20 -30.53 0.99
CA GLN A 197 -12.08 -29.54 2.06
C GLN A 197 -13.21 -28.52 1.93
N ILE A 198 -13.99 -28.36 3.00
CA ILE A 198 -15.01 -27.31 3.10
C ILE A 198 -14.43 -26.08 3.80
N GLU A 199 -15.02 -24.90 3.57
CA GLU A 199 -14.53 -23.65 4.16
C GLU A 199 -14.58 -23.61 5.69
N ALA A 200 -15.40 -24.47 6.31
CA ALA A 200 -15.50 -24.64 7.76
C ALA A 200 -14.32 -25.43 8.36
N TYR A 201 -13.46 -26.05 7.53
CA TYR A 201 -12.28 -26.76 8.01
C TYR A 201 -11.25 -25.79 8.59
N TRP A 202 -10.74 -26.11 9.78
CA TRP A 202 -9.85 -25.23 10.54
C TRP A 202 -8.42 -25.13 9.98
N GLY A 203 -8.03 -26.08 9.14
CA GLY A 203 -6.67 -26.23 8.63
C GLY A 203 -5.76 -27.04 9.55
N ASN A 204 -4.94 -27.91 8.96
CA ASN A 204 -3.90 -28.68 9.62
C ASN A 204 -2.53 -28.23 9.10
N VAL A 205 -2.05 -27.11 9.65
CA VAL A 205 -0.80 -26.46 9.24
C VAL A 205 0.25 -26.69 10.33
N ASN A 206 1.46 -27.05 9.91
CA ASN A 206 2.62 -27.12 10.79
C ASN A 206 3.24 -25.71 10.88
N PRO A 207 3.31 -25.06 12.06
CA PRO A 207 3.82 -23.69 12.18
C PRO A 207 5.35 -23.56 12.05
N ILE A 208 6.10 -24.66 12.16
CA ILE A 208 7.57 -24.69 12.04
C ILE A 208 8.06 -25.35 10.74
N GLY A 209 7.15 -25.72 9.85
CA GLY A 209 7.46 -26.28 8.54
C GLY A 209 8.17 -25.30 7.60
N VAL A 210 8.83 -25.85 6.58
CA VAL A 210 9.55 -25.03 5.58
C VAL A 210 8.63 -24.19 4.69
N ARG A 211 7.32 -24.46 4.69
CA ARG A 211 6.28 -23.68 3.99
C ARG A 211 5.60 -22.66 4.89
N SER A 212 5.76 -22.74 6.21
CA SER A 212 4.95 -22.01 7.18
C SER A 212 5.03 -20.49 7.05
N CYS A 213 6.13 -19.95 6.52
CA CYS A 213 6.22 -18.51 6.22
C CYS A 213 5.13 -18.01 5.25
N TYR A 214 4.66 -18.89 4.37
CA TYR A 214 3.54 -18.64 3.47
C TYR A 214 2.22 -19.05 4.13
N ASP A 215 2.11 -20.31 4.58
CA ASP A 215 0.86 -20.89 5.11
C ASP A 215 0.35 -20.14 6.35
N GLU A 216 1.20 -20.02 7.39
CA GLU A 216 0.88 -19.25 8.60
C GLU A 216 0.81 -17.76 8.31
N GLY A 217 1.66 -17.26 7.39
CA GLY A 217 1.58 -15.87 6.95
C GLY A 217 0.18 -15.52 6.44
N LYS A 218 -0.41 -16.38 5.61
CA LYS A 218 -1.77 -16.20 5.08
C LYS A 218 -2.86 -16.41 6.14
N ARG A 219 -2.70 -17.37 7.05
CA ARG A 219 -3.62 -17.55 8.20
C ARG A 219 -3.66 -16.30 9.08
N VAL A 220 -2.51 -15.77 9.45
CA VAL A 220 -2.41 -14.51 10.23
C VAL A 220 -3.01 -13.35 9.44
N ALA A 221 -2.78 -13.27 8.13
CA ALA A 221 -3.40 -12.24 7.30
C ALA A 221 -4.93 -12.31 7.33
N GLU A 222 -5.53 -13.51 7.22
CA GLU A 222 -6.98 -13.67 7.36
C GLU A 222 -7.49 -13.28 8.76
N THR A 223 -6.77 -13.68 9.82
CA THR A 223 -7.09 -13.25 11.20
C THR A 223 -7.12 -11.73 11.32
N LEU A 224 -6.09 -11.06 10.80
CA LEU A 224 -6.01 -9.59 10.80
C LEU A 224 -7.18 -8.95 10.05
N MET A 225 -7.56 -9.47 8.88
CA MET A 225 -8.71 -8.96 8.12
C MET A 225 -9.98 -9.01 8.97
N PHE A 226 -10.28 -10.16 9.58
CA PHE A 226 -11.48 -10.30 10.41
C PHE A 226 -11.42 -9.50 11.71
N ASP A 227 -10.26 -9.36 12.33
CA ASP A 227 -10.10 -8.53 13.54
C ASP A 227 -10.37 -7.06 13.22
N TYR A 228 -9.83 -6.55 12.12
CA TYR A 228 -10.09 -5.18 11.67
C TYR A 228 -11.55 -4.98 11.25
N HIS A 229 -12.19 -5.98 10.63
CA HIS A 229 -13.62 -5.93 10.35
C HIS A 229 -14.44 -5.84 11.64
N ARG A 230 -14.18 -6.73 12.61
CA ARG A 230 -14.91 -6.80 13.89
C ARG A 230 -14.70 -5.56 14.76
N GLN A 231 -13.47 -5.01 14.80
CA GLN A 231 -13.13 -3.90 15.68
C GLN A 231 -13.36 -2.52 15.04
N HIS A 232 -13.21 -2.40 13.73
CA HIS A 232 -13.23 -1.11 13.03
C HIS A 232 -14.29 -1.02 11.93
N GLY A 233 -15.08 -2.08 11.71
CA GLY A 233 -16.15 -2.09 10.71
C GLY A 233 -15.66 -2.01 9.26
N ILE A 234 -14.37 -2.28 9.01
CA ILE A 234 -13.80 -2.20 7.65
C ILE A 234 -14.47 -3.25 6.77
N GLU A 235 -14.87 -2.85 5.57
CA GLU A 235 -15.41 -3.80 4.60
C GLU A 235 -14.28 -4.66 4.00
N ILE A 236 -14.28 -5.94 4.37
CA ILE A 236 -13.27 -6.90 3.93
C ILE A 236 -13.82 -7.89 2.92
N ARG A 237 -12.95 -8.39 2.04
CA ARG A 237 -13.18 -9.55 1.18
C ARG A 237 -11.94 -10.44 1.23
N ILE A 238 -12.14 -11.76 1.27
CA ILE A 238 -11.05 -12.73 1.24
C ILE A 238 -11.33 -13.69 0.09
N ALA A 239 -10.37 -13.83 -0.81
CA ALA A 239 -10.41 -14.81 -1.88
C ALA A 239 -9.35 -15.88 -1.61
N ARG A 240 -9.76 -17.11 -1.30
CA ARG A 240 -8.85 -18.26 -1.14
C ARG A 240 -8.55 -18.85 -2.51
N ILE A 241 -7.44 -18.43 -3.10
CA ILE A 241 -7.06 -18.81 -4.45
C ILE A 241 -6.39 -20.20 -4.44
N PHE A 242 -6.90 -21.10 -5.28
CA PHE A 242 -6.33 -22.42 -5.53
C PHE A 242 -5.37 -22.39 -6.73
N ASN A 243 -5.05 -23.54 -7.31
CA ASN A 243 -4.23 -23.66 -8.52
C ASN A 243 -4.74 -22.78 -9.67
N THR A 244 -4.18 -21.58 -9.79
CA THR A 244 -4.44 -20.63 -10.87
C THR A 244 -3.59 -20.94 -12.09
N TYR A 245 -4.18 -20.80 -13.26
CA TYR A 245 -3.53 -20.99 -14.55
C TYR A 245 -4.06 -19.96 -15.55
N GLY A 246 -3.28 -19.70 -16.60
CA GLY A 246 -3.72 -18.80 -17.66
C GLY A 246 -2.61 -18.44 -18.65
N PRO A 247 -2.97 -17.64 -19.69
CA PRO A 247 -1.99 -17.13 -20.65
C PRO A 247 -0.85 -16.40 -19.93
N ARG A 248 0.40 -16.59 -20.42
CA ARG A 248 1.63 -16.01 -19.85
C ARG A 248 2.03 -16.55 -18.47
N MET A 249 1.41 -17.63 -18.01
CA MET A 249 1.93 -18.38 -16.86
C MET A 249 3.39 -18.79 -17.14
N ASN A 250 4.26 -18.62 -16.15
CA ASN A 250 5.64 -19.08 -16.26
C ASN A 250 5.65 -20.62 -16.33
N ILE A 251 6.28 -21.17 -17.37
CA ILE A 251 6.31 -22.63 -17.60
C ILE A 251 7.06 -23.37 -16.49
N ASP A 252 8.02 -22.69 -15.84
CA ASP A 252 8.86 -23.24 -14.77
C ASP A 252 8.45 -22.73 -13.37
N ASP A 253 7.18 -22.34 -13.21
CA ASP A 253 6.64 -21.82 -11.95
C ASP A 253 6.58 -22.86 -10.81
N GLY A 254 6.70 -24.15 -11.16
CA GLY A 254 6.80 -25.26 -10.21
C GLY A 254 5.48 -25.67 -9.55
N ARG A 255 4.36 -25.02 -9.87
CA ARG A 255 3.01 -25.39 -9.39
C ARG A 255 2.44 -26.57 -10.19
N VAL A 256 1.43 -27.23 -9.64
CA VAL A 256 0.88 -28.49 -10.20
C VAL A 256 0.42 -28.31 -11.65
N VAL A 257 -0.38 -27.28 -11.94
CA VAL A 257 -0.93 -27.08 -13.29
C VAL A 257 0.16 -26.68 -14.31
N SER A 258 1.12 -25.84 -13.91
CA SER A 258 2.25 -25.50 -14.80
C SER A 258 3.10 -26.72 -15.11
N ASN A 259 3.42 -27.53 -14.10
CA ASN A 259 4.23 -28.74 -14.28
C ASN A 259 3.49 -29.77 -15.16
N PHE A 260 2.19 -29.96 -14.93
CA PHE A 260 1.38 -30.87 -15.72
C PHE A 260 1.33 -30.44 -17.20
N ILE A 261 1.06 -29.16 -17.47
CA ILE A 261 1.04 -28.64 -18.85
C ILE A 261 2.44 -28.74 -19.49
N ALA A 262 3.50 -28.38 -18.77
CA ALA A 262 4.86 -28.45 -19.29
C ALA A 262 5.28 -29.90 -19.61
N GLN A 263 4.85 -30.87 -18.80
CA GLN A 263 5.10 -32.30 -19.03
C GLN A 263 4.24 -32.89 -20.15
N ALA A 264 3.03 -32.38 -20.37
CA ALA A 264 2.16 -32.86 -21.45
C ALA A 264 2.57 -32.35 -22.84
N VAL A 265 3.25 -31.22 -22.90
CA VAL A 265 3.67 -30.57 -24.17
C VAL A 265 5.11 -30.92 -24.56
N ARG A 266 5.90 -31.53 -23.66
CA ARG A 266 7.28 -31.98 -23.91
C ARG A 266 7.33 -33.48 -24.15
#